data_AF-A0A7C5F7N9-F1
#
_entry.id   AF-A0A7C5F7N9-F1
#
_cell.length_a   1.000
_cell.length_b   1.000
_cell.length_c   1.000
_cell.angle_alpha   90.00
_cell.angle_beta   90.00
_cell.angle_gamma   90.00
#
_symmetry.space_group_name_H-M   'P 1'
#
loop_
_entity.id
_entity.type
_entity.pdbx_description
1 polymer ?
#
loop_
_entity_poly.entity_id
_entity_poly.type
_entity_poly.pdbx_seq_one_letter_code
_entity_poly.pdbx_strand_id
1 'polypeptide(L)'
;MAILGKSTIVKGKFEEDRSAKIAILVPIEEKSWNIPIVTHRAEAIFGTSYIFFNPNEKYVISLLKNSIEEINESKCKVECEGKDNEITILSSRKFAEDRKLKIIEEVLSESLVGVKCTLPITSRKVPIIKPPVNQIETVTGFAFSIPAHLPFDYICYNMLKKEKDKKEIPEYLTKLQVYAIIYRENTLPWQAQNITHFPDPELPAMMIVNALKIKTTNSRRIKEATEMMEKDEYYEGVLNDHCGEFSGQRVAIARPALRKKLLESGYAFIP
;
A
#
# COMPACT_ATOMS: atom_id res chain seq x y z
N MET A 1 34.93 42.55 12.55
CA MET A 1 33.90 42.66 11.50
C MET A 1 34.38 41.91 10.26
N ALA A 2 33.86 40.70 10.03
CA ALA A 2 33.94 40.03 8.74
C ALA A 2 32.65 39.23 8.60
N ILE A 3 31.86 39.59 7.59
CA ILE A 3 30.50 39.11 7.35
C ILE A 3 30.61 37.74 6.68
N LEU A 4 30.10 36.71 7.35
CA LEU A 4 29.93 35.36 6.79
C LEU A 4 28.91 35.42 5.64
N GLY A 5 29.40 35.16 4.42
CA GLY A 5 28.59 35.01 3.22
C GLY A 5 27.67 33.80 3.33
N LYS A 6 26.38 34.05 3.11
CA LYS A 6 25.30 33.05 3.08
C LYS A 6 25.64 31.96 2.05
N SER A 7 25.70 30.71 2.51
CA SER A 7 25.67 29.54 1.64
C SER A 7 24.29 29.47 0.97
N THR A 8 24.27 29.70 -0.33
CA THR A 8 23.09 29.55 -1.19
C THR A 8 22.70 28.06 -1.21
N ILE A 9 21.61 27.72 -0.52
CA ILE A 9 20.96 26.42 -0.63
C ILE A 9 20.36 26.35 -2.04
N VAL A 10 20.99 25.60 -2.94
CA VAL A 10 20.40 25.26 -4.24
C VAL A 10 19.22 24.33 -3.96
N LYS A 11 18.00 24.89 -3.97
CA LYS A 11 16.75 24.12 -4.01
C LYS A 11 16.65 23.43 -5.38
N GLY A 12 17.30 22.28 -5.52
CA GLY A 12 16.92 21.32 -6.56
C GLY A 12 15.52 20.82 -6.25
N LYS A 13 14.53 21.17 -7.09
CA LYS A 13 13.24 20.48 -7.10
C LYS A 13 13.52 19.04 -7.52
N PHE A 14 13.56 18.12 -6.57
CA PHE A 14 13.36 16.70 -6.86
C PHE A 14 11.86 16.55 -7.16
N GLU A 15 11.45 16.85 -8.39
CA GLU A 15 10.13 16.45 -8.88
C GLU A 15 10.23 14.98 -9.31
N GLU A 16 10.16 14.06 -8.34
CA GLU A 16 9.93 12.65 -8.65
C GLU A 16 8.50 12.49 -9.19
N ASP A 17 8.37 11.69 -10.24
CA ASP A 17 7.10 11.47 -10.94
C ASP A 17 6.06 10.88 -9.97
N ARG A 18 4.99 11.64 -9.67
CA ARG A 18 3.87 11.19 -8.83
C ARG A 18 3.21 9.91 -9.38
N SER A 19 3.38 9.63 -10.67
CA SER A 19 2.88 8.43 -11.33
C SER A 19 3.82 7.22 -11.24
N ALA A 20 5.01 7.38 -10.66
CA ALA A 20 5.97 6.29 -10.49
C ALA A 20 5.36 5.16 -9.66
N LYS A 21 5.37 3.94 -10.23
CA LYS A 21 4.91 2.73 -9.57
C LYS A 21 6.08 2.02 -8.87
N ILE A 22 5.72 1.23 -7.87
CA ILE A 22 6.61 0.28 -7.20
C ILE A 22 5.82 -1.01 -6.92
N ALA A 23 6.45 -2.16 -7.10
CA ALA A 23 5.94 -3.45 -6.65
C ALA A 23 6.62 -3.80 -5.34
N ILE A 24 5.88 -3.73 -4.24
CA ILE A 24 6.39 -4.07 -2.91
C ILE A 24 6.23 -5.57 -2.70
N LEU A 25 7.32 -6.25 -2.38
CA LEU A 25 7.34 -7.67 -2.05
C LEU A 25 6.90 -7.85 -0.59
N VAL A 26 5.78 -8.51 -0.40
CA VAL A 26 5.20 -8.79 0.92
C VAL A 26 5.35 -10.29 1.23
N PRO A 27 6.22 -10.68 2.17
CA PRO A 27 6.38 -12.07 2.58
C PRO A 27 5.08 -12.68 3.10
N ILE A 28 4.77 -13.90 2.68
CA ILE A 28 3.70 -14.73 3.25
C ILE A 28 4.25 -15.49 4.47
N GLU A 29 3.53 -15.52 5.58
CA GLU A 29 3.95 -16.27 6.77
C GLU A 29 4.04 -17.78 6.48
N GLU A 30 5.04 -18.44 7.09
CA GLU A 30 5.26 -19.89 7.02
C GLU A 30 5.50 -20.43 5.59
N LYS A 31 5.69 -19.54 4.62
CA LYS A 31 6.01 -19.86 3.22
C LYS A 31 7.28 -19.13 2.83
N SER A 32 8.03 -19.69 1.88
CA SER A 32 9.19 -19.02 1.26
C SER A 32 8.78 -18.11 0.08
N TRP A 33 7.54 -17.61 0.09
CA TRP A 33 6.94 -16.89 -1.03
C TRP A 33 6.68 -15.43 -0.68
N ASN A 34 6.70 -14.57 -1.69
CA ASN A 34 6.33 -13.16 -1.58
C ASN A 34 5.12 -12.84 -2.46
N ILE A 35 4.30 -11.88 -2.04
CA ILE A 35 3.26 -11.29 -2.88
C ILE A 35 3.76 -9.93 -3.37
N PRO A 36 3.97 -9.72 -4.67
CA PRO A 36 4.25 -8.39 -5.20
C PRO A 36 2.94 -7.60 -5.24
N ILE A 37 2.91 -6.41 -4.64
CA ILE A 37 1.76 -5.50 -4.68
C ILE A 37 2.19 -4.19 -5.32
N VAL A 38 1.56 -3.86 -6.45
CA VAL A 38 1.85 -2.65 -7.22
C VAL A 38 1.07 -1.47 -6.66
N THR A 39 1.77 -0.38 -6.35
CA THR A 39 1.17 0.85 -5.83
C THR A 39 1.90 2.09 -6.31
N HIS A 40 1.18 3.21 -6.37
CA HIS A 40 1.73 4.57 -6.51
C HIS A 40 2.01 5.24 -5.15
N ARG A 41 1.57 4.60 -4.06
CA ARG A 41 1.57 5.12 -2.71
C ARG A 41 2.46 4.24 -1.85
N ALA A 42 3.77 4.44 -1.90
CA ALA A 42 4.70 3.64 -1.10
C ALA A 42 4.38 3.69 0.40
N GLU A 43 3.86 4.83 0.89
CA GLU A 43 3.46 5.03 2.28
C GLU A 43 2.26 4.15 2.71
N ALA A 44 1.55 3.54 1.75
CA ALA A 44 0.45 2.60 1.99
C ALA A 44 0.80 1.49 2.98
N ILE A 45 2.06 1.06 3.01
CA ILE A 45 2.53 -0.01 3.90
C ILE A 45 2.24 0.31 5.38
N PHE A 46 2.24 1.59 5.77
CA PHE A 46 1.97 1.99 7.14
C PHE A 46 0.48 1.94 7.48
N GLY A 47 -0.39 2.23 6.51
CA GLY A 47 -1.84 2.29 6.68
C GLY A 47 -2.57 0.97 6.36
N THR A 48 -1.87 0.01 5.76
CA THR A 48 -2.48 -1.25 5.31
C THR A 48 -3.09 -2.01 6.47
N SER A 49 -4.36 -2.38 6.31
CA SER A 49 -5.14 -3.12 7.32
C SER A 49 -5.23 -4.61 6.99
N TYR A 50 -5.28 -4.93 5.70
CA TYR A 50 -5.34 -6.26 5.10
C TYR A 50 -5.00 -6.17 3.61
N ILE A 51 -4.77 -7.32 2.97
CA ILE A 51 -4.47 -7.41 1.55
C ILE A 51 -5.66 -8.07 0.85
N PHE A 52 -6.15 -7.47 -0.23
CA PHE A 52 -7.13 -8.13 -1.09
C PHE A 52 -6.42 -8.95 -2.17
N PHE A 53 -7.04 -10.06 -2.55
CA PHE A 53 -6.77 -10.75 -3.82
C PHE A 53 -7.96 -10.58 -4.76
N ASN A 54 -7.72 -10.57 -6.08
CA ASN A 54 -8.78 -10.57 -7.09
C ASN A 54 -9.39 -11.98 -7.21
N PRO A 55 -10.67 -12.18 -6.87
CA PRO A 55 -11.29 -13.51 -6.86
C PRO A 55 -11.53 -14.09 -8.26
N ASN A 56 -11.42 -13.28 -9.33
CA ASN A 56 -11.65 -13.73 -10.71
C ASN A 56 -10.37 -14.12 -11.44
N GLU A 57 -9.22 -14.07 -10.77
CA GLU A 57 -7.93 -14.44 -11.35
C GLU A 57 -7.48 -15.81 -10.86
N LYS A 58 -6.72 -16.52 -11.71
CA LYS A 58 -5.97 -17.71 -11.30
C LYS A 58 -4.63 -17.28 -10.72
N TYR A 59 -4.14 -17.99 -9.72
CA TYR A 59 -2.88 -17.66 -9.06
C TYR A 59 -1.85 -18.76 -9.28
N VAL A 60 -0.60 -18.35 -9.35
CA VAL A 60 0.53 -19.26 -9.59
C VAL A 60 1.71 -18.86 -8.70
N ILE A 61 2.48 -19.87 -8.31
CA ILE A 61 3.84 -19.65 -7.82
C ILE A 61 4.77 -19.56 -9.03
N SER A 62 5.62 -18.53 -9.07
CA SER A 62 6.60 -18.35 -10.14
C SER A 62 7.92 -17.79 -9.61
N LEU A 63 8.98 -17.91 -10.41
CA LEU A 63 10.29 -17.35 -10.09
C LEU A 63 10.46 -16.00 -10.77
N LEU A 64 10.62 -14.95 -9.96
CA LEU A 64 10.98 -13.61 -10.38
C LEU A 64 12.50 -13.46 -10.30
N LYS A 65 13.15 -13.25 -11.45
CA LYS A 65 14.58 -12.90 -11.46
C LYS A 65 14.75 -11.49 -10.91
N ASN A 66 15.66 -11.34 -9.96
CA ASN A 66 16.15 -10.06 -9.46
C ASN A 66 17.10 -9.44 -10.50
N SER A 67 16.62 -9.21 -11.73
CA SER A 67 17.38 -8.51 -12.75
C SER A 67 17.09 -7.02 -12.62
N ILE A 68 18.02 -6.30 -12.01
CA ILE A 68 18.15 -4.86 -12.12
C ILE A 68 18.56 -4.58 -13.56
N GLU A 69 17.62 -4.50 -14.49
CA GLU A 69 17.90 -3.87 -15.77
C GLU A 69 17.92 -2.36 -15.53
N GLU A 70 19.08 -1.76 -15.83
CA GLU A 70 19.35 -0.33 -15.67
C GLU A 70 18.28 0.53 -16.33
N ILE A 71 17.49 1.25 -15.53
CA ILE A 71 16.85 2.48 -15.99
C ILE A 71 17.82 3.62 -15.62
N ASN A 72 18.29 4.31 -16.66
CA ASN A 72 19.34 5.31 -16.57
C ASN A 72 19.07 6.43 -15.54
N GLU A 73 20.18 6.87 -14.93
CA GLU A 73 20.44 8.10 -14.15
C GLU A 73 20.03 8.24 -12.67
N SER A 74 19.54 7.19 -12.00
CA SER A 74 19.44 7.22 -10.52
C SER A 74 19.57 5.82 -9.93
N LYS A 75 20.82 5.33 -9.84
CA LYS A 75 21.15 3.97 -9.44
C LYS A 75 20.79 3.67 -7.98
N CYS A 76 19.83 2.77 -7.77
CA CYS A 76 19.74 1.95 -6.57
C CYS A 76 19.98 0.49 -7.00
N LYS A 77 21.18 -0.02 -6.71
CA LYS A 77 21.44 -1.47 -6.77
C LYS A 77 20.98 -2.08 -5.46
N VAL A 78 20.27 -3.19 -5.57
CA VAL A 78 19.62 -3.86 -4.47
C VAL A 78 19.98 -5.34 -4.56
N GLU A 79 20.99 -5.73 -3.80
CA GLU A 79 21.30 -7.14 -3.62
C GLU A 79 20.47 -7.68 -2.46
N CYS A 80 19.49 -8.54 -2.76
CA CYS A 80 18.91 -9.42 -1.75
C CYS A 80 19.78 -10.67 -1.67
N GLU A 81 20.22 -11.06 -0.48
CA GLU A 81 20.99 -12.28 -0.27
C GLU A 81 20.15 -13.53 -0.62
N GLY A 82 20.52 -14.21 -1.71
CA GLY A 82 19.99 -15.50 -2.13
C GLY A 82 20.83 -16.03 -3.29
N LYS A 83 21.36 -17.24 -3.16
CA LYS A 83 22.44 -17.80 -4.00
C LYS A 83 22.17 -17.89 -5.51
N ASP A 84 20.98 -17.56 -6.00
CA ASP A 84 20.59 -17.66 -7.41
C ASP A 84 19.84 -16.43 -8.00
N ASN A 85 19.79 -15.27 -7.31
CA ASN A 85 19.09 -14.06 -7.80
C ASN A 85 17.61 -14.27 -8.21
N GLU A 86 16.92 -15.27 -7.66
CA GLU A 86 15.52 -15.57 -7.96
C GLU A 86 14.67 -15.51 -6.68
N ILE A 87 13.54 -14.80 -6.76
CA ILE A 87 12.57 -14.65 -5.68
C ILE A 87 11.32 -15.43 -6.06
N THR A 88 10.87 -16.34 -5.19
CA THR A 88 9.60 -17.03 -5.38
C THR A 88 8.46 -16.09 -5.05
N ILE A 89 7.55 -15.89 -6.01
CA ILE A 89 6.39 -15.02 -5.86
C ILE A 89 5.09 -15.77 -6.09
N LEU A 90 4.06 -15.38 -5.34
CA LEU A 90 2.66 -15.69 -5.61
C LEU A 90 2.03 -14.48 -6.29
N SER A 91 1.60 -14.64 -7.54
CA SER A 91 0.91 -13.60 -8.30
C SER A 91 -0.22 -14.20 -9.12
N SER A 92 -1.01 -13.36 -9.77
CA SER A 92 -1.90 -13.85 -10.78
C SER A 92 -1.15 -14.48 -11.95
N ARG A 93 -1.78 -15.47 -12.56
CA ARG A 93 -1.27 -16.18 -13.72
C ARG A 93 -1.04 -15.22 -14.89
N LYS A 94 -1.96 -14.28 -15.10
CA LYS A 94 -1.83 -13.23 -16.11
C LYS A 94 -0.55 -12.41 -15.92
N PHE A 95 -0.30 -11.92 -14.69
CA PHE A 95 0.93 -11.18 -14.41
C PHE A 95 2.18 -12.01 -14.69
N ALA A 96 2.20 -13.27 -14.27
CA ALA A 96 3.33 -14.16 -14.51
C ALA A 96 3.57 -14.44 -16.00
N GLU A 97 2.51 -14.64 -16.78
CA GLU A 97 2.57 -14.87 -18.23
C GLU A 97 3.02 -13.60 -18.98
N ASP A 98 2.46 -12.43 -18.65
CA ASP A 98 2.84 -11.13 -19.23
C ASP A 98 4.33 -10.82 -18.98
N ARG A 99 4.84 -11.20 -17.81
CA ARG A 99 6.25 -11.08 -17.40
C ARG A 99 7.14 -12.23 -17.86
N LYS A 100 6.59 -13.25 -18.53
CA LYS A 100 7.30 -14.47 -18.97
C LYS A 100 8.05 -15.17 -17.83
N LEU A 101 7.46 -15.20 -16.64
CA LEU A 101 8.05 -15.84 -15.47
C LEU A 101 7.96 -17.37 -15.58
N LYS A 102 8.91 -18.05 -14.95
CA LYS A 102 8.86 -19.51 -14.81
C LYS A 102 7.80 -19.89 -13.79
N ILE A 103 6.64 -20.33 -14.27
CA ILE A 103 5.56 -20.86 -13.42
C ILE A 103 5.96 -22.23 -12.88
N ILE A 104 5.77 -22.42 -11.57
CA ILE A 104 6.08 -23.66 -10.85
C ILE A 104 4.79 -24.46 -10.64
N GLU A 105 3.75 -23.83 -10.10
CA GLU A 105 2.47 -24.48 -9.78
C GLU A 105 1.31 -23.49 -9.74
N GLU A 106 0.08 -24.01 -9.82
CA GLU A 106 -1.15 -23.24 -9.59
C GLU A 106 -1.54 -23.26 -8.11
N VAL A 107 -2.12 -22.16 -7.64
CA VAL A 107 -2.58 -22.01 -6.25
C VAL A 107 -4.08 -21.69 -6.24
N LEU A 108 -4.82 -22.43 -5.41
CA LEU A 108 -6.24 -22.15 -5.16
C LEU A 108 -6.36 -20.86 -4.36
N SER A 109 -7.01 -19.84 -4.91
CA SER A 109 -7.10 -18.52 -4.28
C SER A 109 -7.88 -18.54 -2.97
N GLU A 110 -8.89 -19.42 -2.83
CA GLU A 110 -9.62 -19.63 -1.58
C GLU A 110 -8.71 -20.07 -0.43
N SER A 111 -7.62 -20.79 -0.71
CA SER A 111 -6.66 -21.22 0.32
C SER A 111 -5.84 -20.06 0.91
N LEU A 112 -5.88 -18.88 0.27
CA LEU A 112 -5.19 -17.68 0.73
C LEU A 112 -5.96 -16.91 1.80
N VAL A 113 -7.28 -17.14 1.93
CA VAL A 113 -8.13 -16.37 2.85
C VAL A 113 -7.67 -16.59 4.30
N GLY A 114 -7.33 -15.49 4.98
CA GLY A 114 -6.85 -15.50 6.36
C GLY A 114 -5.36 -15.78 6.52
N VAL A 115 -4.66 -16.21 5.46
CA VAL A 115 -3.20 -16.33 5.46
C VAL A 115 -2.59 -14.97 5.76
N LYS A 116 -1.63 -14.94 6.68
CA LYS A 116 -0.98 -13.70 7.11
C LYS A 116 0.20 -13.38 6.22
N CYS A 117 0.39 -12.10 5.97
CA CYS A 117 1.56 -11.54 5.31
C CYS A 117 2.24 -10.55 6.26
N THR A 118 3.56 -10.45 6.16
CA THR A 118 4.35 -9.49 6.92
C THR A 118 4.63 -8.27 6.06
N LEU A 119 4.13 -7.11 6.46
CA LEU A 119 4.43 -5.86 5.76
C LEU A 119 5.90 -5.49 5.95
N PRO A 120 6.67 -5.23 4.88
CA PRO A 120 8.04 -4.79 5.02
C PRO A 120 8.11 -3.45 5.76
N ILE A 121 9.28 -3.14 6.33
CA ILE A 121 9.54 -1.95 7.17
C ILE A 121 8.81 -1.92 8.52
N THR A 122 7.52 -2.25 8.56
CA THR A 122 6.72 -2.19 9.80
C THR A 122 6.68 -3.51 10.58
N SER A 123 7.00 -4.63 9.92
CA SER A 123 6.86 -6.00 10.46
C SER A 123 5.45 -6.34 10.94
N ARG A 124 4.44 -5.51 10.61
CA ARG A 124 3.05 -5.75 10.97
C ARG A 124 2.50 -6.89 10.14
N LYS A 125 1.76 -7.77 10.81
CA LYS A 125 1.09 -8.91 10.19
C LYS A 125 -0.32 -8.51 9.78
N VAL A 126 -0.67 -8.75 8.53
CA VAL A 126 -2.01 -8.47 8.00
C VAL A 126 -2.54 -9.68 7.22
N PRO A 127 -3.83 -10.01 7.33
CA PRO A 127 -4.39 -11.14 6.60
C PRO A 127 -4.64 -10.81 5.12
N ILE A 128 -4.59 -11.83 4.28
CA ILE A 128 -5.19 -11.82 2.94
C ILE A 128 -6.69 -12.06 3.09
N ILE A 129 -7.51 -11.27 2.40
CA ILE A 129 -8.97 -11.32 2.49
C ILE A 129 -9.57 -11.37 1.08
N LYS A 130 -10.67 -12.11 0.94
CA LYS A 130 -11.51 -12.02 -0.26
C LYS A 130 -12.34 -10.73 -0.19
N PRO A 131 -12.27 -9.85 -1.20
CA PRO A 131 -13.07 -8.63 -1.19
C PRO A 131 -14.57 -8.96 -1.14
N PRO A 132 -15.41 -8.16 -0.43
CA PRO A 132 -16.85 -8.38 -0.35
C PRO A 132 -17.59 -7.92 -1.63
N VAL A 133 -16.89 -7.92 -2.76
CA VAL A 133 -17.34 -7.47 -4.07
C VAL A 133 -16.78 -8.40 -5.14
N ASN A 134 -17.43 -8.42 -6.31
CA ASN A 134 -17.06 -9.36 -7.36
C ASN A 134 -15.76 -9.01 -8.07
N GLN A 135 -15.32 -7.75 -8.05
CA GLN A 135 -14.15 -7.29 -8.80
C GLN A 135 -13.41 -6.20 -8.05
N ILE A 136 -12.09 -6.27 -8.13
CA ILE A 136 -11.15 -5.23 -7.72
C ILE A 136 -10.17 -4.99 -8.88
N GLU A 137 -9.59 -3.79 -8.94
CA GLU A 137 -8.54 -3.49 -9.90
C GLU A 137 -7.17 -3.79 -9.29
N THR A 138 -6.41 -4.68 -9.94
CA THR A 138 -5.08 -5.10 -9.49
C THR A 138 -4.14 -5.32 -10.68
N VAL A 139 -2.84 -5.14 -10.47
CA VAL A 139 -1.82 -5.48 -11.48
C VAL A 139 -1.32 -6.91 -11.31
N THR A 140 -1.07 -7.33 -10.08
CA THR A 140 -0.46 -8.63 -9.74
C THR A 140 -1.47 -9.65 -9.21
N GLY A 141 -2.76 -9.30 -9.23
CA GLY A 141 -3.82 -10.02 -8.51
C GLY A 141 -4.01 -9.58 -7.06
N PHE A 142 -3.12 -8.76 -6.50
CA PHE A 142 -3.20 -8.32 -5.10
C PHE A 142 -3.21 -6.79 -4.97
N ALA A 143 -3.86 -6.29 -3.92
CA ALA A 143 -3.89 -4.87 -3.56
C ALA A 143 -3.77 -4.67 -2.04
N PHE A 144 -3.04 -3.64 -1.63
CA PHE A 144 -3.10 -3.14 -0.27
C PHE A 144 -4.49 -2.54 -0.02
N SER A 145 -5.09 -2.87 1.13
CA SER A 145 -6.29 -2.17 1.57
C SER A 145 -5.97 -1.20 2.70
N ILE A 146 -6.32 0.07 2.50
CA ILE A 146 -6.06 1.19 3.40
C ILE A 146 -7.37 1.93 3.66
N PRO A 147 -8.31 1.36 4.43
CA PRO A 147 -9.66 1.92 4.60
C PRO A 147 -9.70 3.34 5.17
N ALA A 148 -8.63 3.81 5.82
CA ALA A 148 -8.53 5.20 6.28
C ALA A 148 -8.31 6.20 5.13
N HIS A 149 -7.65 5.78 4.05
CA HIS A 149 -7.11 6.65 2.98
C HIS A 149 -7.54 6.23 1.58
N LEU A 150 -8.51 5.32 1.44
CA LEU A 150 -9.09 4.92 0.15
C LEU A 150 -10.62 4.76 0.27
N PRO A 151 -11.44 5.49 -0.53
CA PRO A 151 -12.90 5.47 -0.39
C PRO A 151 -13.50 4.10 -0.70
N PHE A 152 -12.97 3.43 -1.72
CA PHE A 152 -13.37 2.06 -2.08
C PHE A 152 -13.14 1.10 -0.91
N ASP A 153 -11.96 1.17 -0.29
CA ASP A 153 -11.58 0.31 0.82
C ASP A 153 -12.41 0.58 2.07
N TYR A 154 -12.73 1.83 2.36
CA TYR A 154 -13.64 2.20 3.45
C TYR A 154 -15.01 1.54 3.30
N ILE A 155 -15.57 1.56 2.09
CA ILE A 155 -16.86 0.92 1.80
C ILE A 155 -16.74 -0.61 1.97
N CYS A 156 -15.70 -1.23 1.43
CA CYS A 156 -15.43 -2.66 1.59
C CYS A 156 -15.26 -3.04 3.06
N TYR A 157 -14.52 -2.24 3.85
CA TYR A 157 -14.34 -2.44 5.27
C TYR A 157 -15.68 -2.44 6.02
N ASN A 158 -16.57 -1.52 5.70
CA ASN A 158 -17.91 -1.46 6.28
C ASN A 158 -18.79 -2.64 5.87
N MET A 159 -18.65 -3.14 4.64
CA MET A 159 -19.33 -4.37 4.19
C MET A 159 -18.83 -5.58 4.99
N LEU A 160 -17.51 -5.74 5.14
CA LEU A 160 -16.90 -6.80 5.95
C LEU A 160 -17.29 -6.69 7.43
N LYS A 161 -17.37 -5.48 7.99
CA LYS A 161 -17.86 -5.26 9.36
C LYS A 161 -19.28 -5.78 9.57
N LYS A 162 -20.20 -5.52 8.63
CA LYS A 162 -21.58 -6.03 8.70
C LYS A 162 -21.64 -7.56 8.59
N GLU A 163 -20.69 -8.18 7.90
CA GLU A 163 -20.59 -9.64 7.87
C GLU A 163 -20.16 -10.22 9.23
N LYS A 164 -19.39 -9.47 10.03
CA LYS A 164 -19.07 -9.85 11.41
C LYS A 164 -20.30 -9.92 12.32
N ASP A 165 -21.44 -9.38 11.94
CA ASP A 165 -22.65 -9.48 12.76
C ASP A 165 -23.39 -10.83 12.56
N LYS A 166 -22.81 -11.77 11.80
CA LYS A 166 -23.35 -13.13 11.54
C LYS A 166 -22.84 -14.16 12.56
N LYS A 167 -23.56 -15.28 12.71
CA LYS A 167 -23.34 -16.31 13.74
C LYS A 167 -21.94 -16.97 13.72
N GLU A 168 -21.25 -16.97 12.59
CA GLU A 168 -19.89 -17.53 12.44
C GLU A 168 -18.99 -16.49 11.74
N ILE A 169 -18.07 -15.90 12.49
CA ILE A 169 -17.15 -14.87 12.00
C ILE A 169 -15.75 -15.49 11.97
N PRO A 170 -15.10 -15.55 10.82
CA PRO A 170 -13.70 -15.95 10.77
C PRO A 170 -12.83 -15.05 11.65
N GLU A 171 -11.89 -15.64 12.40
CA GLU A 171 -11.05 -14.92 13.35
C GLU A 171 -10.30 -13.74 12.71
N TYR A 172 -9.84 -13.90 11.46
CA TYR A 172 -9.13 -12.86 10.73
C TYR A 172 -9.96 -11.58 10.53
N LEU A 173 -11.30 -11.68 10.45
CA LEU A 173 -12.17 -10.50 10.37
C LEU A 173 -12.28 -9.80 11.72
N THR A 174 -12.33 -10.53 12.84
CA THR A 174 -12.52 -9.91 14.17
C THR A 174 -11.37 -8.99 14.56
N LYS A 175 -10.15 -9.24 14.06
CA LYS A 175 -8.92 -8.53 14.42
C LYS A 175 -8.54 -7.37 13.49
N LEU A 176 -9.39 -7.03 12.51
CA LEU A 176 -9.07 -5.94 11.56
C LEU A 176 -9.03 -4.58 12.25
N GLN A 177 -7.88 -3.93 12.18
CA GLN A 177 -7.63 -2.58 12.65
C GLN A 177 -7.43 -1.66 11.44
N VAL A 178 -7.92 -0.43 11.54
CA VAL A 178 -7.76 0.60 10.51
C VAL A 178 -6.80 1.66 11.03
N TYR A 179 -5.87 2.10 10.19
CA TYR A 179 -4.80 3.02 10.57
C TYR A 179 -4.82 4.25 9.66
N ALA A 180 -5.14 5.40 10.25
CA ALA A 180 -4.88 6.68 9.62
C ALA A 180 -3.41 7.04 9.82
N ILE A 181 -2.72 7.38 8.74
CA ILE A 181 -1.28 7.65 8.69
C ILE A 181 -0.94 9.07 8.20
N ILE A 182 -1.92 9.78 7.61
CA ILE A 182 -1.74 11.13 7.04
C ILE A 182 -2.67 12.12 7.74
N TYR A 183 -2.16 13.29 8.10
CA TYR A 183 -2.90 14.47 8.60
C TYR A 183 -2.45 15.75 7.87
N ARG A 184 -3.07 16.91 8.11
CA ARG A 184 -2.63 18.20 7.54
C ARG A 184 -2.02 19.13 8.60
N GLU A 185 -0.94 19.85 8.26
CA GLU A 185 -0.23 20.76 9.16
C GLU A 185 -0.85 22.17 9.32
N ASN A 186 -1.22 22.85 8.22
CA ASN A 186 -1.42 24.32 8.21
C ASN A 186 -2.80 24.82 7.77
N THR A 187 -3.77 23.94 7.72
CA THR A 187 -5.19 24.28 7.70
C THR A 187 -5.85 23.22 8.54
N LEU A 188 -6.88 23.58 9.31
CA LEU A 188 -7.88 22.56 9.60
C LEU A 188 -8.35 22.06 8.24
N PRO A 189 -8.15 20.77 8.02
CA PRO A 189 -9.33 19.95 7.97
C PRO A 189 -9.08 18.81 8.95
N TRP A 190 -9.88 18.84 10.02
CA TRP A 190 -10.16 17.70 10.92
C TRP A 190 -9.16 17.39 12.04
N GLN A 191 -8.70 18.38 12.80
CA GLN A 191 -8.09 18.12 14.11
C GLN A 191 -8.48 19.15 15.18
N ALA A 192 -9.31 18.73 16.15
CA ALA A 192 -9.09 19.15 17.52
C ALA A 192 -7.99 18.23 18.10
N GLN A 193 -6.87 18.87 18.42
CA GLN A 193 -5.75 18.54 19.33
C GLN A 193 -5.63 17.13 19.95
N ASN A 194 -4.41 16.58 19.87
CA ASN A 194 -3.82 15.61 20.81
C ASN A 194 -4.66 14.37 21.15
N ILE A 195 -4.83 13.46 20.18
CA ILE A 195 -5.46 12.16 20.43
C ILE A 195 -4.50 11.06 19.98
N THR A 196 -3.86 10.41 20.97
CA THR A 196 -2.92 9.28 20.77
C THR A 196 -3.60 7.92 20.66
N HIS A 197 -4.93 7.84 20.68
CA HIS A 197 -5.68 6.60 20.41
C HIS A 197 -7.00 6.97 19.73
N PHE A 198 -7.24 6.50 18.50
CA PHE A 198 -8.52 6.64 17.80
C PHE A 198 -9.43 5.46 18.20
N PRO A 199 -10.55 5.65 18.93
CA PRO A 199 -11.63 4.66 18.96
C PRO A 199 -12.64 4.92 17.82
N ASP A 200 -12.77 6.17 17.34
CA ASP A 200 -13.29 6.64 16.03
C ASP A 200 -13.33 8.21 16.04
N PRO A 201 -12.24 8.90 15.67
CA PRO A 201 -12.34 10.20 14.99
C PRO A 201 -12.31 10.05 13.46
N GLU A 202 -13.13 10.81 12.74
CA GLU A 202 -13.52 10.54 11.35
C GLU A 202 -12.35 10.23 10.40
N LEU A 203 -12.33 9.03 9.81
CA LEU A 203 -11.32 8.63 8.83
C LEU A 203 -11.40 9.51 7.57
N PRO A 204 -10.28 9.92 6.94
CA PRO A 204 -10.29 10.72 5.72
C PRO A 204 -11.20 10.15 4.61
N ALA A 205 -11.09 8.85 4.37
CA ALA A 205 -11.93 8.15 3.41
C ALA A 205 -13.42 8.14 3.80
N MET A 206 -13.75 8.06 5.10
CA MET A 206 -15.14 8.16 5.56
C MET A 206 -15.73 9.55 5.27
N MET A 207 -14.99 10.60 5.59
CA MET A 207 -15.43 11.98 5.41
C MET A 207 -15.76 12.28 3.95
N ILE A 208 -14.89 11.88 3.02
CA ILE A 208 -15.13 12.10 1.59
C ILE A 208 -16.28 11.23 1.07
N VAL A 209 -16.40 9.98 1.52
CA VAL A 209 -17.54 9.10 1.20
C VAL A 209 -18.86 9.72 1.66
N ASN A 210 -18.91 10.28 2.88
CA ASN A 210 -20.08 10.94 3.44
C ASN A 210 -20.41 12.25 2.70
N ALA A 211 -19.42 13.11 2.48
CA ALA A 211 -19.58 14.40 1.79
C ALA A 211 -20.09 14.23 0.36
N LEU A 212 -19.57 13.22 -0.36
CA LEU A 212 -19.99 12.89 -1.72
C LEU A 212 -21.18 11.91 -1.76
N LYS A 213 -21.74 11.53 -0.59
CA LYS A 213 -22.88 10.62 -0.44
C LYS A 213 -22.71 9.30 -1.21
N ILE A 214 -21.50 8.75 -1.20
CA ILE A 214 -21.16 7.51 -1.90
C ILE A 214 -21.68 6.34 -1.06
N LYS A 215 -22.49 5.47 -1.66
CA LYS A 215 -23.12 4.34 -0.94
C LYS A 215 -22.53 2.98 -1.26
N THR A 216 -21.94 2.81 -2.44
CA THR A 216 -21.49 1.51 -2.95
C THR A 216 -20.19 1.67 -3.73
N THR A 217 -19.46 0.56 -3.85
CA THR A 217 -18.20 0.43 -4.60
C THR A 217 -18.34 0.63 -6.11
N ASN A 218 -19.55 0.58 -6.67
CA ASN A 218 -19.83 0.79 -8.09
C ASN A 218 -20.17 2.24 -8.45
N SER A 219 -20.13 3.16 -7.47
CA SER A 219 -20.42 4.56 -7.72
C SER A 219 -19.40 5.18 -8.69
N ARG A 220 -19.88 5.86 -9.72
CA ARG A 220 -19.04 6.64 -10.65
C ARG A 220 -18.20 7.71 -9.94
N ARG A 221 -18.60 8.11 -8.73
CA ARG A 221 -17.91 9.12 -7.92
C ARG A 221 -16.72 8.57 -7.12
N ILE A 222 -16.48 7.25 -7.11
CA ILE A 222 -15.34 6.69 -6.37
C ILE A 222 -14.02 7.17 -6.95
N LYS A 223 -13.90 7.18 -8.29
CA LYS A 223 -12.68 7.67 -8.95
C LYS A 223 -12.42 9.14 -8.62
N GLU A 224 -13.45 9.98 -8.71
CA GLU A 224 -13.41 11.38 -8.32
C GLU A 224 -12.96 11.55 -6.85
N ALA A 225 -13.58 10.80 -5.93
CA ALA A 225 -13.24 10.84 -4.52
C ALA A 225 -11.79 10.43 -4.25
N THR A 226 -11.32 9.35 -4.87
CA THR A 226 -9.94 8.88 -4.75
C THR A 226 -8.96 9.93 -5.27
N GLU A 227 -9.20 10.50 -6.45
CA GLU A 227 -8.32 11.52 -7.04
C GLU A 227 -8.25 12.79 -6.18
N MET A 228 -9.40 13.24 -5.66
CA MET A 228 -9.47 14.39 -4.74
C MET A 228 -8.62 14.15 -3.49
N MET A 229 -8.83 13.03 -2.80
CA MET A 229 -8.12 12.72 -1.56
C MET A 229 -6.63 12.47 -1.81
N GLU A 230 -6.24 11.74 -2.85
CA GLU A 230 -4.83 11.51 -3.15
C GLU A 230 -4.09 12.80 -3.50
N LYS A 231 -4.75 13.71 -4.23
CA LYS A 231 -4.16 15.01 -4.56
C LYS A 231 -3.93 15.80 -3.28
N ASP A 232 -4.95 15.85 -2.45
CA ASP A 232 -4.93 16.56 -1.19
C ASP A 232 -3.84 16.05 -0.23
N GLU A 233 -3.82 14.74 0.01
CA GLU A 233 -2.85 14.08 0.87
C GLU A 233 -1.42 14.22 0.35
N TYR A 234 -1.22 14.20 -0.97
CA TYR A 234 0.12 14.35 -1.53
C TYR A 234 0.69 15.76 -1.30
N TYR A 235 -0.11 16.81 -1.57
CA TYR A 235 0.38 18.18 -1.51
C TYR A 235 0.38 18.76 -0.09
N GLU A 236 -0.64 18.43 0.71
CA GLU A 236 -0.87 19.04 2.02
C GLU A 236 -0.71 18.07 3.20
N GLY A 237 -0.57 16.77 2.91
CA GLY A 237 -0.48 15.74 3.93
C GLY A 237 0.90 15.61 4.56
N VAL A 238 0.89 15.23 5.82
CA VAL A 238 2.05 14.94 6.67
C VAL A 238 1.84 13.59 7.34
N LEU A 239 2.91 12.78 7.37
CA LEU A 239 2.87 11.46 7.96
C LEU A 239 2.93 11.54 9.50
N ASN A 240 2.11 10.76 10.19
CA ASN A 240 2.09 10.70 11.65
C ASN A 240 3.06 9.65 12.22
N ASP A 241 3.00 9.46 13.54
CA ASP A 241 3.91 8.57 14.28
C ASP A 241 3.79 7.08 13.90
N HIS A 242 2.70 6.66 13.24
CA HIS A 242 2.60 5.31 12.69
C HIS A 242 3.59 5.06 11.52
N CYS A 243 4.17 6.11 10.96
CA CYS A 243 5.13 6.04 9.85
C CYS A 243 6.60 5.98 10.29
N GLY A 244 6.89 5.84 11.59
CA GLY A 244 8.24 5.63 12.10
C GLY A 244 9.22 6.74 11.71
N GLU A 245 10.33 6.39 11.06
CA GLU A 245 11.37 7.36 10.63
C GLU A 245 10.85 8.42 9.64
N PHE A 246 9.68 8.19 9.02
CA PHE A 246 9.04 9.14 8.12
C PHE A 246 8.01 10.04 8.82
N SER A 247 7.80 9.89 10.14
CA SER A 247 6.89 10.76 10.92
C SER A 247 7.30 12.23 10.81
N GLY A 248 6.31 13.11 10.74
CA GLY A 248 6.47 14.56 10.59
C GLY A 248 6.92 15.01 9.20
N GLN A 249 7.17 14.09 8.27
CA GLN A 249 7.53 14.44 6.90
C GLN A 249 6.29 14.66 6.04
N ARG A 250 6.36 15.64 5.14
CA ARG A 250 5.35 15.82 4.09
C ARG A 250 5.29 14.58 3.19
N VAL A 251 4.08 14.16 2.80
CA VAL A 251 3.86 12.98 1.95
C VAL A 251 4.64 13.10 0.64
N ALA A 252 4.67 14.28 0.02
CA ALA A 252 5.44 14.55 -1.19
C ALA A 252 6.96 14.34 -1.05
N ILE A 253 7.50 14.37 0.17
CA ILE A 253 8.92 14.12 0.47
C ILE A 253 9.13 12.67 0.91
N ALA A 254 8.26 12.16 1.78
CA ALA A 254 8.40 10.83 2.36
C ALA A 254 8.14 9.71 1.36
N ARG A 255 7.14 9.86 0.46
CA ARG A 255 6.81 8.84 -0.54
C ARG A 255 8.00 8.49 -1.45
N PRO A 256 8.67 9.45 -2.11
CA PRO A 256 9.85 9.14 -2.93
C PRO A 256 11.01 8.56 -2.10
N ALA A 257 11.27 9.10 -0.90
CA ALA A 257 12.31 8.58 -0.01
C ALA A 257 12.05 7.12 0.43
N LEU A 258 10.81 6.79 0.76
CA LEU A 258 10.39 5.44 1.12
C LEU A 258 10.46 4.49 -0.08
N ARG A 259 10.01 4.95 -1.27
CA ARG A 259 10.13 4.19 -2.52
C ARG A 259 11.59 3.81 -2.77
N LYS A 260 12.51 4.78 -2.67
CA LYS A 260 13.94 4.55 -2.78
C LYS A 260 14.44 3.55 -1.74
N LYS A 261 14.07 3.72 -0.46
CA LYS A 261 14.47 2.80 0.62
C LYS A 261 13.99 1.37 0.39
N LEU A 262 12.74 1.18 -0.03
CA LEU A 262 12.16 -0.14 -0.33
C LEU A 262 12.89 -0.82 -1.48
N LEU A 263 13.26 -0.05 -2.51
CA LEU A 263 14.14 -0.52 -3.56
C LEU A 263 15.47 -0.91 -2.94
N GLU A 264 16.27 0.02 -2.39
CA GLU A 264 17.60 -0.21 -1.80
C GLU A 264 17.68 -1.38 -0.80
N SER A 265 16.59 -1.69 -0.09
CA SER A 265 16.54 -2.74 0.94
C SER A 265 16.07 -4.11 0.43
N GLY A 266 15.75 -4.27 -0.85
CA GLY A 266 15.34 -5.58 -1.38
C GLY A 266 13.87 -5.91 -1.26
N TYR A 267 13.08 -4.98 -0.73
CA TYR A 267 11.65 -5.18 -0.48
C TYR A 267 10.78 -4.78 -1.66
N ALA A 268 11.36 -4.38 -2.80
CA ALA A 268 10.59 -3.97 -3.96
C ALA A 268 11.36 -4.03 -5.28
N PHE A 269 10.62 -3.97 -6.38
CA PHE A 269 11.13 -3.80 -7.74
C PHE A 269 10.22 -2.86 -8.54
N ILE A 270 10.63 -2.50 -9.77
CA ILE A 270 9.84 -1.67 -10.67
C ILE A 270 8.90 -2.56 -11.53
N PRO A 271 7.57 -2.38 -11.43
CA PRO A 271 6.57 -3.18 -12.13
C PRO A 271 6.38 -2.79 -13.60
#